data_AF-W4GIF4-F1
#
_entry.id   AF-W4GIF4-F1
#
_cell.length_a   1.000
_cell.length_b   1.000
_cell.length_c   1.000
_cell.angle_alpha   90.00
_cell.angle_beta   90.00
_cell.angle_gamma   90.00
#
_symmetry.space_group_name_H-M   'P 1'
#
loop_
_entity.id
_entity.type
_entity.pdbx_description
1 polymer ?
#
loop_
_entity_poly.entity_id
_entity_poly.type
_entity_poly.pdbx_seq_one_letter_code
_entity_poly.pdbx_strand_id
1 'polypeptide(L)'
;MVATVEEILEAVRRVQCGELKAAVVRSSPVTRTTLFHYIKMVKEHGTVIKDKRVTKQVLPATIEDDIVEWIAAMQRRGRPVDREQVIRGWYQKIRTRNPILSSQLLSTGRNAVNKEGIISCFNSLIRACVGFEYDTSDVYNVDETSFKTK
;
A
#
# COMPACT_ATOMS: atom_id res chain seq x y z
N MET A 1 -12.48 -25.21 0.04
CA MET A 1 -12.36 -24.11 1.04
C MET A 1 -10.99 -24.20 1.69
N VAL A 2 -10.35 -23.07 1.99
CA VAL A 2 -9.04 -23.05 2.66
C VAL A 2 -9.29 -23.14 4.16
N ALA A 3 -8.73 -24.15 4.84
CA ALA A 3 -8.89 -24.32 6.28
C ALA A 3 -8.32 -23.10 7.05
N THR A 4 -9.08 -22.65 8.04
CA THR A 4 -8.70 -21.54 8.92
C THR A 4 -7.52 -21.95 9.80
N VAL A 5 -6.87 -20.98 10.46
CA VAL A 5 -5.76 -21.28 11.39
C VAL A 5 -6.26 -22.12 12.56
N GLU A 6 -7.44 -21.77 13.08
CA GLU A 6 -8.07 -22.45 14.21
C GLU A 6 -8.38 -23.92 13.89
N GLU A 7 -8.94 -24.19 12.72
CA GLU A 7 -9.22 -25.56 12.26
C GLU A 7 -7.95 -26.41 12.13
N ILE A 8 -6.84 -25.80 11.72
CA ILE A 8 -5.54 -26.47 11.62
C ILE A 8 -4.97 -26.76 13.02
N LEU A 9 -5.03 -25.80 13.94
CA LEU A 9 -4.57 -25.96 15.31
C LEU A 9 -5.34 -27.07 16.02
N GLU A 10 -6.66 -27.07 15.92
CA GLU A 10 -7.51 -28.08 16.53
C GLU A 10 -7.26 -29.47 15.93
N ALA A 11 -7.11 -29.56 14.60
CA ALA A 11 -6.80 -30.83 13.95
C ALA A 11 -5.42 -31.39 14.38
N VAL A 12 -4.41 -30.53 14.56
CA VAL A 12 -3.09 -30.95 15.07
C VAL A 12 -3.19 -31.41 16.53
N ARG A 13 -3.91 -30.67 17.37
CA ARG A 13 -4.13 -31.01 18.79
C ARG A 13 -4.80 -32.37 18.94
N ARG A 14 -5.84 -32.64 18.17
CA ARG A 14 -6.54 -33.95 18.15
C ARG A 14 -5.60 -35.12 17.83
N VAL A 15 -4.69 -34.94 16.86
CA VAL A 15 -3.67 -35.95 16.55
C VAL A 15 -2.65 -36.11 17.68
N GLN A 16 -2.26 -35.02 18.35
CA GLN A 16 -1.38 -35.09 19.51
C GLN A 16 -2.03 -35.79 20.72
N CYS A 17 -3.35 -35.63 20.89
CA CYS A 17 -4.15 -36.37 21.88
C CYS A 17 -4.38 -37.85 21.51
N GLY A 18 -3.85 -38.33 20.39
CA GLY A 18 -3.85 -39.76 20.01
C GLY A 18 -4.89 -40.14 18.95
N GLU A 19 -5.66 -39.21 18.40
CA GLU A 19 -6.58 -39.55 17.31
C GLU A 19 -5.85 -39.98 16.03
N LEU A 20 -6.41 -40.96 15.33
CA LEU A 20 -5.89 -41.39 14.04
C LEU A 20 -5.97 -40.26 13.02
N LYS A 21 -4.84 -39.95 12.38
CA LYS A 21 -4.73 -38.91 11.33
C LYS A 21 -5.81 -39.05 10.26
N ALA A 22 -6.15 -40.28 9.87
CA ALA A 22 -7.19 -40.54 8.88
C ALA A 22 -8.61 -40.17 9.37
N ALA A 23 -8.90 -40.35 10.66
CA ALA A 23 -10.17 -39.94 11.25
C ALA A 23 -10.28 -38.41 11.33
N VAL A 24 -9.19 -37.73 11.69
CA VAL A 24 -9.12 -36.26 11.73
C VAL A 24 -9.33 -35.66 10.34
N VAL A 25 -8.70 -36.22 9.29
CA VAL A 25 -8.91 -35.74 7.90
C VAL A 25 -10.34 -35.92 7.42
N ARG A 26 -11.03 -37.01 7.82
CA ARG A 26 -12.44 -37.23 7.43
C ARG A 26 -13.43 -36.33 8.17
N SER A 27 -13.10 -35.94 9.40
CA SER A 27 -13.98 -35.19 10.30
C SER A 27 -13.63 -33.70 10.41
N SER A 28 -12.65 -33.21 9.65
CA SER A 28 -12.24 -31.82 9.65
C SER A 28 -12.16 -31.27 8.22
N PRO A 29 -12.24 -29.94 8.05
CA PRO A 29 -12.01 -29.28 6.76
C PRO A 29 -10.53 -29.29 6.34
N VAL A 30 -9.62 -29.86 7.14
CA VAL A 30 -8.17 -29.86 6.90
C VAL A 30 -7.80 -31.02 5.99
N THR A 31 -7.19 -30.69 4.85
CA THR A 31 -6.72 -31.72 3.92
C THR A 31 -5.58 -32.54 4.52
N ARG A 32 -5.44 -33.80 4.07
CA ARG A 32 -4.34 -34.68 4.49
C ARG A 32 -2.97 -34.01 4.35
N THR A 33 -2.71 -33.35 3.22
CA THR A 33 -1.45 -32.65 2.95
C THR A 33 -1.17 -31.54 3.96
N THR A 34 -2.21 -30.76 4.29
CA THR A 34 -2.13 -29.67 5.27
C THR A 34 -1.85 -30.25 6.66
N LEU A 35 -2.63 -31.23 7.10
CA LEU A 35 -2.46 -31.85 8.42
C LEU A 35 -1.05 -32.39 8.63
N PHE A 36 -0.49 -33.11 7.64
CA PHE A 36 0.86 -33.66 7.73
C PHE A 36 1.94 -32.56 7.74
N HIS A 37 1.77 -31.48 6.96
CA HIS A 37 2.69 -30.34 6.97
C HIS A 37 2.75 -29.69 8.36
N TYR A 38 1.60 -29.38 8.96
CA TYR A 38 1.56 -28.71 10.26
C TYR A 38 1.98 -29.63 11.42
N ILE A 39 1.69 -30.94 11.37
CA ILE A 39 2.23 -31.90 12.36
C ILE A 39 3.77 -31.93 12.29
N LYS A 40 4.34 -31.97 11.09
CA LYS A 40 5.79 -31.94 10.91
C LYS A 40 6.37 -30.64 11.46
N MET A 41 5.77 -29.50 11.12
CA MET A 41 6.21 -28.19 11.59
C MET A 41 6.18 -28.07 13.11
N VAL A 42 5.13 -28.56 13.78
CA VAL A 42 5.06 -28.57 15.26
C VAL A 42 6.10 -29.50 15.86
N LYS A 43 6.42 -30.63 15.21
CA LYS A 43 7.50 -31.51 15.66
C LYS A 43 8.88 -30.86 15.55
N GLU A 44 9.11 -30.04 14.53
CA GLU A 44 10.40 -29.39 14.26
C GLU A 44 10.57 -28.07 15.05
N HIS A 45 9.51 -27.28 15.19
CA HIS A 45 9.58 -25.92 15.75
C HIS A 45 8.82 -25.75 17.07
N GLY A 46 8.11 -26.77 17.54
CA GLY A 46 7.31 -26.72 18.77
C GLY A 46 6.01 -25.91 18.67
N THR A 47 5.77 -25.20 17.56
CA THR A 47 4.58 -24.36 17.37
C THR A 47 4.14 -24.31 15.91
N VAL A 48 2.88 -23.91 15.69
CA VAL A 48 2.34 -23.67 14.36
C VAL A 48 2.69 -22.24 13.92
N ILE A 49 3.64 -22.11 13.00
CA ILE A 49 3.95 -20.83 12.35
C ILE A 49 3.23 -20.80 11.02
N LYS A 50 2.08 -20.13 10.96
CA LYS A 50 1.45 -19.80 9.69
C LYS A 50 1.97 -18.44 9.27
N ASP A 51 3.07 -18.42 8.52
CA ASP A 51 3.51 -17.19 7.88
C ASP A 51 2.33 -16.63 7.07
N LYS A 52 1.89 -15.42 7.43
CA LYS A 52 1.05 -14.66 6.51
C LYS A 52 1.82 -14.64 5.21
N ARG A 53 1.16 -14.96 4.09
CA ARG A 53 1.71 -14.70 2.75
C ARG A 53 1.83 -13.20 2.58
N VAL A 54 2.86 -12.62 3.20
CA VAL A 54 3.27 -11.25 2.97
C VAL A 54 3.94 -11.29 1.62
N THR A 55 3.47 -10.48 0.68
CA THR A 55 4.15 -10.30 -0.60
C THR A 55 5.61 -10.00 -0.28
N LYS A 56 6.57 -10.68 -0.93
CA LYS A 56 8.00 -10.45 -0.71
C LYS A 56 8.29 -8.94 -0.76
N GLN A 57 8.99 -8.43 0.25
CA GLN A 57 9.48 -7.05 0.24
C GLN A 57 10.36 -6.88 -1.01
N VAL A 58 10.06 -5.86 -1.83
CA VAL A 58 10.86 -5.54 -3.02
C VAL A 58 12.13 -4.78 -2.60
N LEU A 59 12.06 -4.08 -1.48
CA LEU A 59 13.15 -3.31 -0.89
C LEU A 59 13.44 -3.80 0.55
N PRO A 60 14.66 -3.64 1.06
CA PRO A 60 14.95 -3.85 2.48
C PRO A 60 14.04 -3.01 3.37
N ALA A 61 13.68 -3.54 4.54
CA ALA A 61 12.76 -2.88 5.48
C ALA A 61 13.19 -1.44 5.85
N THR A 62 14.49 -1.21 6.05
CA THR A 62 15.04 0.11 6.40
C THR A 62 14.74 1.16 5.33
N ILE A 63 14.84 0.78 4.05
CA ILE A 63 14.56 1.67 2.92
C ILE A 63 13.04 1.90 2.78
N GLU A 64 12.22 0.90 3.08
CA GLU A 64 10.76 1.06 3.11
C GLU A 64 10.35 2.07 4.21
N ASP A 65 10.96 2.00 5.39
CA ASP A 65 10.70 2.92 6.50
C ASP A 65 11.07 4.36 6.18
N ASP A 66 12.25 4.61 5.61
CA ASP A 66 12.69 5.95 5.19
C ASP A 66 11.71 6.59 4.20
N ILE A 67 11.23 5.79 3.24
CA ILE A 67 10.30 6.28 2.22
C ILE A 67 8.90 6.48 2.81
N VAL A 68 8.46 5.61 3.72
CA VAL A 68 7.19 5.80 4.47
C VAL A 68 7.24 7.11 5.27
N GLU A 69 8.34 7.37 5.97
CA GLU A 69 8.53 8.60 6.74
C GLU A 69 8.49 9.84 5.83
N TRP A 70 9.20 9.78 4.71
CA TRP A 70 9.19 10.86 3.72
C TRP A 70 7.79 11.11 3.13
N ILE A 71 7.06 10.06 2.73
CA ILE A 71 5.68 10.19 2.21
C ILE A 71 4.77 10.78 3.29
N ALA A 72 4.86 10.31 4.53
CA ALA A 72 4.06 10.83 5.64
C ALA A 72 4.36 12.31 5.91
N ALA A 73 5.62 12.73 5.83
CA ALA A 73 6.02 14.13 5.97
C ALA A 73 5.45 15.00 4.85
N MET A 74 5.46 14.51 3.62
CA MET A 74 4.90 15.20 2.46
C MET A 74 3.37 15.34 2.55
N GLN A 75 2.67 14.30 2.98
CA GLN A 75 1.23 14.34 3.25
C GLN A 75 0.88 15.36 4.36
N ARG A 76 1.66 15.37 5.46
CA ARG A 76 1.48 16.35 6.56
C ARG A 76 1.65 17.81 6.10
N ARG A 77 2.46 18.05 5.07
CA ARG A 77 2.67 19.38 4.47
C ARG A 77 1.63 19.75 3.41
N GLY A 78 0.60 18.93 3.21
CA GLY A 78 -0.44 19.17 2.19
C GLY A 78 0.06 18.98 0.76
N ARG A 79 1.21 18.32 0.56
CA ARG A 79 1.80 18.03 -0.74
C ARG A 79 1.90 16.50 -0.91
N PRO A 80 0.79 15.80 -1.15
CA PRO A 80 0.83 14.35 -1.32
C PRO A 80 1.74 13.97 -2.49
N VAL A 81 2.58 12.95 -2.25
CA VAL A 81 3.44 12.35 -3.29
C VAL A 81 2.57 11.44 -4.14
N ASP A 82 2.57 11.64 -5.45
CA ASP A 82 1.75 10.84 -6.36
C ASP A 82 2.34 9.43 -6.55
N ARG A 83 1.47 8.48 -6.89
CA ARG A 83 1.83 7.10 -7.20
C ARG A 83 2.89 7.00 -8.30
N GLU A 84 2.90 7.92 -9.26
CA GLU A 84 3.91 7.95 -10.33
C GLU A 84 5.30 8.31 -9.79
N GLN A 85 5.38 9.21 -8.82
CA GLN A 85 6.62 9.61 -8.16
C GLN A 85 7.19 8.50 -7.26
N VAL A 86 6.35 7.55 -6.82
CA VAL A 86 6.71 6.44 -5.93
C VAL A 86 6.83 5.09 -6.68
N ILE A 87 6.83 5.05 -8.02
CA ILE A 87 6.84 3.80 -8.81
C ILE A 87 5.50 3.03 -8.75
N ARG A 88 4.83 2.94 -9.90
CA ARG A 88 3.54 2.26 -10.06
C ARG A 88 3.64 0.79 -9.63
N GLY A 89 2.91 0.44 -8.58
CA GLY A 89 2.76 -0.94 -8.07
C GLY A 89 3.46 -1.18 -6.73
N TRP A 90 4.51 -0.42 -6.42
CA TRP A 90 5.16 -0.44 -5.12
C TRP A 90 4.34 0.32 -4.08
N TYR A 91 3.87 1.53 -4.42
CA TYR A 91 3.01 2.35 -3.54
C TYR A 91 1.79 1.60 -2.98
N GLN A 92 1.11 0.78 -3.80
CA GLN A 92 -0.06 0.00 -3.36
C GLN A 92 0.31 -0.98 -2.24
N LYS A 93 1.50 -1.61 -2.32
CA LYS A 93 1.98 -2.60 -1.35
C LYS A 93 2.38 -1.94 -0.04
N ILE A 94 3.09 -0.80 -0.10
CA ILE A 94 3.44 -0.01 1.10
C ILE A 94 2.18 0.45 1.81
N ARG A 95 1.20 0.98 1.06
CA ARG A 95 -0.06 1.48 1.61
C ARG A 95 -0.83 0.40 2.37
N THR A 96 -0.83 -0.84 1.86
CA THR A 96 -1.48 -1.97 2.56
C THR A 96 -0.75 -2.36 3.85
N ARG A 97 0.57 -2.13 3.95
CA ARG A 97 1.38 -2.48 5.12
C ARG A 97 1.46 -1.36 6.17
N ASN A 98 1.30 -0.11 5.75
CA ASN A 98 1.53 1.08 6.57
C ASN A 98 0.23 1.88 6.76
N PRO A 99 -0.58 1.55 7.78
CA PRO A 99 -1.87 2.20 8.01
C PRO A 99 -1.76 3.70 8.39
N ILE A 100 -0.56 4.17 8.76
CA ILE A 100 -0.27 5.58 9.01
C ILE A 100 -0.30 6.44 7.74
N LEU A 101 -0.12 5.82 6.57
CA LEU A 101 -0.22 6.52 5.30
C LEU A 101 -1.68 6.73 4.98
N SER A 102 -2.11 7.99 5.05
CA SER A 102 -3.51 8.35 4.78
C SER A 102 -3.89 7.97 3.34
N SER A 103 -5.12 7.50 3.15
CA SER A 103 -5.71 7.26 1.83
C SER A 103 -6.08 8.59 1.16
N GLN A 104 -5.14 9.52 1.06
CA GLN A 104 -5.17 10.53 0.00
C GLN A 104 -4.90 9.84 -1.34
N LEU A 105 -5.72 8.82 -1.64
CA LEU A 105 -6.00 8.42 -2.99
C LEU A 105 -6.70 9.65 -3.53
N LEU A 106 -5.98 10.49 -4.26
CA LEU A 106 -6.60 11.36 -5.23
C LEU A 106 -7.37 10.40 -6.12
N SER A 107 -8.66 10.25 -5.85
CA SER A 107 -9.54 9.52 -6.74
C SER A 107 -9.33 10.15 -8.10
N THR A 108 -9.37 9.32 -9.12
CA THR A 108 -9.19 9.71 -10.51
C THR A 108 -10.24 10.73 -11.00
N GLY A 109 -11.06 11.30 -10.11
CA GLY A 109 -11.68 12.59 -10.27
C GLY A 109 -10.72 13.66 -9.75
N ARG A 110 -10.02 14.30 -10.69
CA ARG A 110 -9.42 15.64 -10.60
C ARG A 110 -9.83 16.40 -9.34
N ASN A 111 -8.90 17.12 -8.71
CA ASN A 111 -9.23 18.33 -7.94
C ASN A 111 -10.41 19.00 -8.65
N ALA A 112 -11.62 18.89 -8.08
CA ALA A 112 -12.74 19.61 -8.64
C ALA A 112 -12.25 21.05 -8.62
N VAL A 113 -12.16 21.67 -9.79
CA VAL A 113 -11.76 23.07 -9.89
C VAL A 113 -12.89 23.84 -9.21
N ASN A 114 -12.76 24.03 -7.90
CA ASN A 114 -13.76 24.67 -7.08
C ASN A 114 -13.49 26.17 -7.09
N LYS A 115 -14.54 26.92 -6.81
CA LYS A 115 -14.50 28.38 -6.85
C LYS A 115 -13.40 28.91 -5.94
N GLU A 116 -13.24 28.32 -4.76
CA GLU A 116 -12.20 28.70 -3.79
C GLU A 116 -10.79 28.48 -4.33
N GLY A 117 -10.55 27.36 -5.03
CA GLY A 117 -9.27 27.03 -5.63
C GLY A 117 -8.90 27.97 -6.78
N ILE A 118 -9.86 28.33 -7.64
CA ILE A 118 -9.67 29.33 -8.69
C ILE A 118 -9.30 30.68 -8.07
N ILE A 119 -10.07 31.14 -7.07
CA ILE A 119 -9.82 32.42 -6.40
C ILE A 119 -8.45 32.44 -5.73
N SER A 120 -8.05 31.35 -5.08
CA SER A 120 -6.74 31.22 -4.44
C SER A 120 -5.59 31.29 -5.46
N CYS A 121 -5.71 30.57 -6.58
CA CYS A 121 -4.74 30.61 -7.66
C CYS A 121 -4.62 32.02 -8.27
N PHE A 122 -5.75 32.64 -8.57
CA PHE A 122 -5.82 34.00 -9.12
C PHE A 122 -5.18 35.04 -8.19
N ASN A 123 -5.51 35.01 -6.90
CA ASN A 123 -4.92 35.94 -5.92
C ASN A 123 -3.42 35.71 -5.74
N SER A 124 -2.95 34.47 -5.85
CA SER A 124 -1.52 34.14 -5.79
C SER A 124 -0.77 34.69 -7.01
N LEU A 125 -1.36 34.59 -8.20
CA LEU A 125 -0.81 35.17 -9.42
C LEU A 125 -0.76 36.70 -9.36
N ILE A 126 -1.81 37.36 -8.88
CA ILE A 126 -1.78 38.83 -8.68
C ILE A 126 -0.65 39.23 -7.75
N ARG A 127 -0.49 38.55 -6.61
CA ARG A 127 0.59 38.83 -5.66
C ARG A 127 1.96 38.65 -6.30
N ALA A 128 2.13 37.65 -7.16
CA ALA A 128 3.37 37.44 -7.90
C ALA A 128 3.61 38.54 -8.93
N CYS A 129 2.61 38.91 -9.74
CA CYS A 129 2.70 40.01 -10.72
C CYS A 129 3.09 41.34 -10.05
N VAL A 130 2.47 41.66 -8.91
CA VAL A 130 2.77 42.90 -8.17
C VAL A 130 4.12 42.83 -7.48
N GLY A 131 4.54 41.66 -6.98
CA GLY A 131 5.78 41.49 -6.22
C GLY A 131 7.05 41.41 -7.05
N PHE A 132 6.93 41.04 -8.33
CA PHE A 132 8.07 40.79 -9.22
C PHE A 132 8.11 41.70 -10.47
N GLU A 133 7.26 42.74 -10.53
CA GLU A 133 7.16 43.68 -11.67
C GLU A 133 7.05 42.98 -13.03
N TYR A 134 6.28 41.88 -13.12
CA TYR A 134 6.11 41.17 -14.39
C TYR A 134 5.34 42.02 -15.40
N ASP A 135 5.84 42.06 -16.64
CA ASP A 135 5.11 42.60 -17.78
C ASP A 135 4.51 41.45 -18.62
N THR A 136 3.58 41.79 -19.50
CA THR A 136 3.04 40.88 -20.53
C THR A 136 4.11 40.17 -21.35
N SER A 137 5.30 40.77 -21.48
CA SER A 137 6.47 40.19 -22.13
C SER A 137 7.04 38.94 -21.43
N ASP A 138 6.72 38.74 -20.14
CA ASP A 138 7.22 37.64 -19.31
C ASP A 138 6.27 36.43 -19.25
N VAL A 139 5.10 36.53 -19.90
CA VAL A 139 4.07 35.48 -19.90
C VAL A 139 4.23 34.59 -21.12
N TYR A 140 4.81 33.41 -20.91
CA TYR A 140 4.96 32.40 -21.96
C TYR A 140 3.89 31.31 -21.84
N ASN A 141 3.27 30.95 -22.95
CA ASN A 141 2.43 29.76 -23.02
C ASN A 141 3.34 28.52 -22.98
N VAL A 142 3.14 27.65 -21.99
CA VAL A 142 3.90 26.39 -21.81
C VAL A 142 2.98 25.20 -22.05
N ASP A 143 2.10 25.30 -23.03
CA ASP A 143 1.33 24.16 -23.49
C ASP A 143 2.16 23.33 -24.49
N GLU A 144 2.00 22.00 -24.48
CA GLU A 144 2.72 21.10 -25.41
C GLU A 144 2.47 21.43 -26.89
N THR A 145 1.41 22.19 -27.18
CA THR A 145 0.99 22.64 -28.51
C THR A 145 1.85 23.75 -29.11
N SER A 146 2.56 24.54 -28.29
CA SER A 146 3.35 25.68 -28.78
C SER A 146 4.74 25.31 -29.32
N PHE A 147 5.25 24.10 -29.03
CA PHE A 147 6.55 23.61 -29.53
C PHE A 147 6.46 22.86 -30.87
N LYS A 148 5.25 22.65 -31.41
CA LYS A 148 5.08 22.04 -32.74
C LYS A 148 5.35 23.08 -33.81
N THR A 149 6.63 23.25 -34.15
CA THR A 149 7.05 24.03 -35.31
C THR A 149 6.53 23.34 -36.58
N LYS A 150 5.98 24.13 -37.53
CA LYS A 150 5.55 23.66 -38.86
C LYS A 150 6.71 23.10 -39.67
#